data_AF-A0A7C3I493-F1
#
_entry.id   AF-A0A7C3I493-F1
#
_cell.length_a   1.000
_cell.length_b   1.000
_cell.length_c   1.000
_cell.angle_alpha   90.00
_cell.angle_beta   90.00
_cell.angle_gamma   90.00
#
_symmetry.space_group_name_H-M   'P 1'
#
loop_
_entity.id
_entity.type
_entity.pdbx_description
1 polymer ?
#
loop_
_entity_poly.entity_id
_entity_poly.type
_entity_poly.pdbx_seq_one_letter_code
_entity_poly.pdbx_strand_id
1 'polypeptide(L)'
;MHNSVSEALLDSFQRNNAILLNLLRALPEGGLEARAMEGSPSVGEQFAHIQNTRLFWLQQVAPELAEGMPQRDRLAELLDESARAICDAVKHRLETGQPMEGGHAHYDHPVLFLQHMLWHEGYHVGQIKLALKRMGYVMPEALEEQAIWSLWRTEVW
;
A
#
# COMPACT_ATOMS: atom_id res chain seq x y z
N MET A 1 -14.26 -2.82 -21.97
CA MET A 1 -13.67 -4.12 -21.62
C MET A 1 -14.28 -4.53 -20.30
N HIS A 2 -14.85 -5.73 -20.20
CA HIS A 2 -15.30 -6.25 -18.90
C HIS A 2 -14.08 -6.83 -18.21
N ASN A 3 -13.55 -6.15 -17.20
CA ASN A 3 -12.53 -6.73 -16.33
C ASN A 3 -13.17 -7.87 -15.53
N SER A 4 -12.48 -9.00 -15.45
CA SER A 4 -12.83 -10.07 -14.50
C SER A 4 -12.77 -9.55 -13.06
N VAL A 5 -13.46 -10.23 -12.13
CA VAL A 5 -13.39 -9.88 -10.71
C VAL A 5 -11.94 -9.93 -10.20
N SER A 6 -11.15 -10.90 -10.65
CA SER A 6 -9.73 -11.02 -10.31
C SER A 6 -8.92 -9.81 -10.80
N GLU A 7 -9.13 -9.36 -12.05
CA GLU A 7 -8.47 -8.16 -12.57
C GLU A 7 -8.89 -6.90 -11.80
N ALA A 8 -10.16 -6.78 -11.43
CA ALA A 8 -10.65 -5.66 -10.62
C ALA A 8 -10.02 -5.63 -9.21
N LEU A 9 -9.79 -6.80 -8.60
CA LEU A 9 -9.12 -6.90 -7.30
C LEU A 9 -7.66 -6.47 -7.40
N LEU A 10 -6.93 -6.93 -8.41
CA LEU A 10 -5.54 -6.51 -8.64
C LEU A 10 -5.44 -5.01 -8.93
N ASP A 11 -6.34 -4.48 -9.77
CA ASP A 11 -6.45 -3.03 -10.07
C ASP A 11 -6.72 -2.22 -8.79
N SER A 12 -7.57 -2.70 -7.87
CA SER A 12 -7.83 -2.00 -6.60
C SER A 12 -6.55 -1.85 -5.75
N PHE A 13 -5.69 -2.86 -5.72
CA PHE A 13 -4.44 -2.77 -4.96
C PHE A 13 -3.42 -1.86 -5.66
N GLN A 14 -3.37 -1.88 -6.99
CA GLN A 14 -2.54 -0.95 -7.77
C GLN A 14 -2.96 0.51 -7.54
N ARG A 15 -4.26 0.80 -7.49
CA ARG A 15 -4.79 2.11 -7.10
C ARG A 15 -4.35 2.49 -5.69
N ASN A 16 -4.43 1.55 -4.74
CA ASN A 16 -3.97 1.80 -3.37
C ASN A 16 -2.47 2.15 -3.30
N ASN A 17 -1.64 1.46 -4.09
CA ASN A 17 -0.22 1.83 -4.20
C ASN A 17 -0.03 3.23 -4.82
N ALA A 18 -0.79 3.58 -5.85
CA ALA A 18 -0.75 4.92 -6.44
C ALA A 18 -1.12 6.01 -5.41
N ILE A 19 -2.08 5.75 -4.53
CA ILE A 19 -2.44 6.65 -3.42
C ILE A 19 -1.25 6.88 -2.49
N LEU A 20 -0.55 5.81 -2.08
CA LEU A 20 0.63 5.93 -1.22
C LEU A 20 1.73 6.77 -1.88
N LEU A 21 2.01 6.51 -3.16
CA LEU A 21 3.02 7.26 -3.92
C LEU A 21 2.64 8.73 -4.09
N ASN A 22 1.37 9.01 -4.38
CA ASN A 22 0.87 10.38 -4.50
C ASN A 22 0.95 11.12 -3.17
N LEU A 23 0.56 10.48 -2.07
CA LEU A 23 0.64 11.06 -0.73
C LEU A 23 2.09 11.36 -0.33
N LEU A 24 3.02 10.42 -0.58
CA LEU A 24 4.45 10.62 -0.32
C LEU A 24 5.03 11.81 -1.11
N ARG A 25 4.64 11.98 -2.37
CA ARG A 25 5.07 13.09 -3.23
C ARG A 25 4.44 14.44 -2.84
N ALA A 26 3.25 14.40 -2.24
CA ALA A 26 2.49 15.57 -1.85
C ALA A 26 2.83 16.08 -0.44
N LEU A 27 3.77 15.44 0.28
CA LEU A 27 4.14 15.87 1.62
C LEU A 27 4.73 17.29 1.61
N PRO A 28 4.34 18.15 2.57
CA PRO A 28 4.99 19.44 2.75
C PRO A 28 6.41 19.28 3.30
N GLU A 29 7.17 20.37 3.35
CA GLU A 29 8.43 20.42 4.11
C GLU A 29 8.18 20.03 5.58
N GLY A 30 9.04 19.17 6.13
CA GLY A 30 8.86 18.59 7.47
C GLY A 30 7.76 17.51 7.57
N GLY A 31 7.13 17.16 6.45
CA GLY A 31 6.00 16.23 6.41
C GLY A 31 6.38 14.79 6.76
N LEU A 32 7.62 14.37 6.50
CA LEU A 32 8.10 13.02 6.85
C LEU A 32 8.32 12.87 8.36
N GLU A 33 8.68 13.95 9.04
CA GLU A 33 8.98 14.01 10.47
C GLU A 33 7.73 14.15 11.33
N ALA A 34 6.59 14.52 10.71
CA ALA A 34 5.33 14.74 11.38
C ALA A 34 4.84 13.49 12.14
N ARG A 35 4.29 13.69 13.34
CA ARG A 35 3.73 12.63 14.20
C ARG A 35 2.30 12.99 14.59
N ALA A 36 1.43 11.99 14.70
CA ALA A 36 0.04 12.18 15.15
C ALA A 36 -0.03 12.60 16.62
N MET A 37 0.85 12.05 17.45
CA MET A 37 1.04 12.39 18.86
C MET A 37 2.45 11.98 19.31
N GLU A 38 2.85 12.43 20.49
CA GLU A 38 4.10 12.02 21.12
C GLU A 38 4.17 10.48 21.24
N GLY A 39 5.32 9.89 20.90
CA GLY A 39 5.53 8.45 20.88
C GLY A 39 4.92 7.70 19.69
N SER A 40 4.07 8.33 18.86
CA SER A 40 3.60 7.71 17.61
C SER A 40 4.66 7.72 16.52
N PRO A 41 4.65 6.76 15.58
CA PRO A 41 5.53 6.79 14.42
C PRO A 41 5.42 8.10 13.61
N SER A 42 6.52 8.56 13.04
CA SER A 42 6.54 9.64 12.06
C SER A 42 5.94 9.19 10.75
N VAL A 43 5.51 10.12 9.89
CA VAL A 43 5.00 9.79 8.54
C VAL A 43 6.02 8.94 7.75
N GLY A 44 7.31 9.27 7.83
CA GLY A 44 8.37 8.47 7.22
C GLY A 44 8.45 7.04 7.80
N GLU A 45 8.36 6.91 9.13
CA GLU A 45 8.32 5.60 9.79
C GLU A 45 7.06 4.80 9.41
N GLN A 46 5.91 5.46 9.20
CA GLN A 46 4.67 4.82 8.74
C GLN A 46 4.83 4.24 7.33
N PHE A 47 5.40 4.99 6.38
CA PHE A 47 5.65 4.46 5.04
C PHE A 47 6.68 3.32 5.05
N ALA A 48 7.74 3.45 5.85
CA ALA A 48 8.72 2.38 6.02
C ALA A 48 8.05 1.12 6.62
N HIS A 49 7.15 1.28 7.58
CA HIS A 49 6.38 0.18 8.15
C HIS A 49 5.48 -0.49 7.11
N ILE A 50 4.77 0.28 6.27
CA ILE A 50 3.99 -0.27 5.15
C ILE A 50 4.86 -1.15 4.26
N GLN A 51 6.01 -0.63 3.82
CA GLN A 51 6.92 -1.37 2.94
C GLN A 51 7.42 -2.65 3.63
N ASN A 52 7.85 -2.57 4.88
CA ASN A 52 8.35 -3.71 5.62
C ASN A 52 7.26 -4.77 5.84
N THR A 53 6.02 -4.36 6.12
CA THR A 53 4.88 -5.28 6.26
C THR A 53 4.59 -6.00 4.95
N ARG A 54 4.62 -5.30 3.80
CA ARG A 54 4.47 -5.94 2.48
C ARG A 54 5.51 -7.03 2.26
N LEU A 55 6.78 -6.70 2.48
CA LEU A 55 7.90 -7.64 2.31
C LEU A 55 7.79 -8.82 3.26
N PHE A 56 7.53 -8.55 4.55
CA PHE A 56 7.41 -9.58 5.56
C PHE A 56 6.35 -10.61 5.18
N TRP A 57 5.13 -10.17 4.87
CA TRP A 57 4.05 -11.10 4.55
C TRP A 57 4.28 -11.81 3.22
N LEU A 58 4.79 -11.11 2.19
CA LEU A 58 5.14 -11.75 0.92
C LEU A 58 6.17 -12.88 1.13
N GLN A 59 7.20 -12.65 1.96
CA GLN A 59 8.18 -13.69 2.32
C GLN A 59 7.55 -14.88 3.05
N GLN A 60 6.48 -14.66 3.83
CA GLN A 60 5.82 -15.74 4.56
C GLN A 60 4.96 -16.64 3.66
N VAL A 61 4.38 -16.12 2.57
CA VAL A 61 3.37 -16.86 1.77
C VAL A 61 3.71 -17.04 0.28
N ALA A 62 4.73 -16.34 -0.21
CA ALA A 62 5.29 -16.49 -1.55
C ALA A 62 6.78 -16.09 -1.58
N PRO A 63 7.65 -16.78 -0.80
CA PRO A 63 9.07 -16.44 -0.69
C PRO A 63 9.81 -16.41 -2.03
N GLU A 64 9.39 -17.22 -3.00
CA GLU A 64 9.95 -17.28 -4.35
C GLU A 64 9.75 -15.97 -5.15
N LEU A 65 8.78 -15.14 -4.75
CA LEU A 65 8.52 -13.82 -5.34
C LEU A 65 9.04 -12.66 -4.49
N ALA A 66 9.55 -12.96 -3.28
CA ALA A 66 10.23 -12.00 -2.43
C ALA A 66 11.77 -11.99 -2.63
N GLU A 67 12.30 -12.97 -3.35
CA GLU A 67 13.74 -13.11 -3.57
C GLU A 67 14.30 -11.94 -4.41
N GLY A 68 15.44 -11.39 -3.99
CA GLY A 68 16.13 -10.32 -4.72
C GLY A 68 15.52 -8.92 -4.59
N MET A 69 14.44 -8.75 -3.81
CA MET A 69 13.87 -7.43 -3.57
C MET A 69 14.87 -6.49 -2.86
N PRO A 70 15.06 -5.27 -3.35
CA PRO A 70 16.05 -4.36 -2.79
C PRO A 70 15.63 -3.85 -1.40
N GLN A 71 16.63 -3.57 -0.56
CA GLN A 71 16.46 -2.93 0.76
C GLN A 71 16.98 -1.48 0.77
N ARG A 72 16.93 -0.78 -0.38
CA ARG A 72 17.57 0.54 -0.59
C ARG A 72 16.72 1.72 -0.12
N ASP A 73 17.35 2.87 0.14
CA ASP A 73 16.73 4.07 0.74
C ASP A 73 15.70 4.86 -0.12
N ARG A 74 15.24 4.31 -1.26
CA ARG A 74 14.30 5.00 -2.17
C ARG A 74 12.89 4.48 -1.99
N LEU A 75 12.25 4.93 -0.91
CA LEU A 75 10.93 4.48 -0.45
C LEU A 75 9.84 4.40 -1.56
N ALA A 76 9.79 5.38 -2.46
CA ALA A 76 8.81 5.37 -3.56
C ALA A 76 9.04 4.20 -4.55
N GLU A 77 10.30 3.87 -4.85
CA GLU A 77 10.65 2.76 -5.74
C GLU A 77 10.36 1.43 -5.04
N LEU A 78 10.72 1.34 -3.76
CA LEU A 78 10.43 0.16 -2.94
C LEU A 78 8.93 -0.16 -2.85
N LEU A 79 8.08 0.86 -2.68
CA LEU A 79 6.63 0.69 -2.64
C LEU A 79 6.09 0.20 -3.99
N ASP A 80 6.59 0.75 -5.09
CA ASP A 80 6.16 0.34 -6.44
C ASP A 80 6.57 -1.11 -6.76
N GLU A 81 7.81 -1.48 -6.42
CA GLU A 81 8.31 -2.85 -6.60
C GLU A 81 7.56 -3.87 -5.73
N SER A 82 7.32 -3.55 -4.45
CA SER A 82 6.57 -4.45 -3.57
C SER A 82 5.10 -4.60 -3.97
N ALA A 83 4.47 -3.54 -4.49
CA ALA A 83 3.12 -3.63 -5.00
C ALA A 83 3.03 -4.57 -6.22
N ARG A 84 4.01 -4.49 -7.14
CA ARG A 84 4.09 -5.40 -8.29
C ARG A 84 4.27 -6.84 -7.86
N ALA A 85 5.24 -7.11 -6.96
CA ALA A 85 5.52 -8.45 -6.49
C ALA A 85 4.29 -9.09 -5.79
N ILE A 86 3.55 -8.31 -4.99
CA ILE A 86 2.29 -8.77 -4.38
C ILE A 86 1.23 -9.08 -5.44
N CYS A 87 1.04 -8.20 -6.43
CA CYS A 87 0.09 -8.45 -7.51
C CYS A 87 0.46 -9.70 -8.31
N ASP A 88 1.74 -9.89 -8.63
CA ASP A 88 2.24 -11.06 -9.36
C ASP A 88 2.03 -12.34 -8.55
N ALA A 89 2.27 -12.30 -7.23
CA ALA A 89 2.01 -13.43 -6.33
C ALA A 89 0.53 -13.82 -6.29
N VAL A 90 -0.34 -12.84 -6.05
CA VAL A 90 -1.79 -13.10 -5.99
C VAL A 90 -2.30 -13.59 -7.34
N LYS A 91 -1.88 -12.96 -8.44
CA LYS A 91 -2.26 -13.38 -9.80
C LYS A 91 -1.81 -14.81 -10.07
N HIS A 92 -0.55 -15.13 -9.81
CA HIS A 92 0.01 -16.46 -10.02
C HIS A 92 -0.76 -17.53 -9.23
N ARG A 93 -1.05 -17.28 -7.94
CA ARG A 93 -1.82 -18.22 -7.10
C ARG A 93 -3.26 -18.39 -7.58
N LEU A 94 -3.91 -17.32 -8.04
CA LEU A 94 -5.26 -17.38 -8.62
C LEU A 94 -5.28 -18.19 -9.92
N GLU A 95 -4.30 -17.99 -10.81
CA GLU A 95 -4.23 -18.68 -12.11
C GLU A 95 -3.87 -20.17 -11.97
N THR A 96 -3.06 -20.52 -10.97
CA THR A 96 -2.60 -21.90 -10.74
C THR A 96 -3.47 -22.68 -9.75
N GLY A 97 -4.40 -22.01 -9.05
CA GLY A 97 -5.20 -22.62 -7.99
C GLY A 97 -4.39 -23.01 -6.75
N GLN A 98 -3.18 -22.50 -6.59
CA GLN A 98 -2.31 -22.76 -5.45
C GLN A 98 -2.73 -21.93 -4.23
N PRO A 99 -2.59 -22.45 -3.00
CA PRO A 99 -2.87 -21.70 -1.79
C PRO A 99 -1.89 -20.53 -1.60
N MET A 100 -2.31 -19.54 -0.81
CA MET A 100 -1.45 -18.44 -0.38
C MET A 100 -0.92 -18.74 1.01
N GLU A 101 0.06 -19.65 1.08
CA GLU A 101 0.60 -20.21 2.32
C GLU A 101 2.11 -20.41 2.27
N GLY A 102 2.73 -20.46 3.44
CA GLY A 102 4.09 -20.93 3.63
C GLY A 102 4.26 -21.56 5.00
N GLY A 103 5.51 -21.77 5.44
CA GLY A 103 5.80 -22.60 6.61
C GLY A 103 5.19 -22.12 7.94
N HIS A 104 4.88 -20.82 8.05
CA HIS A 104 4.42 -20.20 9.31
C HIS A 104 3.16 -19.32 9.15
N ALA A 105 2.63 -19.16 7.94
CA ALA A 105 1.47 -18.32 7.67
C ALA A 105 0.63 -18.88 6.52
N HIS A 106 -0.68 -18.65 6.58
CA HIS A 106 -1.60 -18.97 5.49
C HIS A 106 -2.71 -17.92 5.41
N TYR A 107 -3.24 -17.73 4.21
CA TYR A 107 -4.51 -17.08 3.95
C TYR A 107 -5.47 -18.09 3.32
N ASP A 108 -6.73 -18.10 3.77
CA ASP A 108 -7.75 -19.03 3.24
C ASP A 108 -7.98 -18.88 1.72
N HIS A 109 -7.64 -17.71 1.17
CA HIS A 109 -7.69 -17.43 -0.26
C HIS A 109 -6.67 -16.35 -0.64
N PRO A 110 -6.03 -16.39 -1.83
CA PRO A 110 -5.05 -15.37 -2.25
C PRO A 110 -5.57 -13.93 -2.21
N VAL A 111 -6.86 -13.74 -2.45
CA VAL A 111 -7.51 -12.42 -2.34
C VAL A 111 -7.47 -11.86 -0.91
N LEU A 112 -7.51 -12.70 0.12
CA LEU A 112 -7.47 -12.23 1.51
C LEU A 112 -6.11 -11.64 1.88
N PHE A 113 -5.02 -12.12 1.26
CA PHE A 113 -3.72 -11.45 1.39
C PHE A 113 -3.77 -10.02 0.81
N LEU A 114 -4.37 -9.86 -0.36
CA LEU A 114 -4.54 -8.56 -1.00
C LEU A 114 -5.41 -7.62 -0.16
N GLN A 115 -6.53 -8.12 0.39
CA GLN A 115 -7.42 -7.35 1.25
C GLN A 115 -6.76 -6.96 2.57
N HIS A 116 -5.93 -7.83 3.14
CA HIS A 116 -5.15 -7.51 4.32
C HIS A 116 -4.22 -6.32 4.06
N MET A 117 -3.46 -6.33 2.95
CA MET A 117 -2.57 -5.22 2.60
C MET A 117 -3.35 -3.92 2.37
N LEU A 118 -4.47 -3.98 1.63
CA LEU A 118 -5.31 -2.82 1.36
C LEU A 118 -5.85 -2.18 2.66
N TRP A 119 -6.41 -3.00 3.56
CA TRP A 119 -6.92 -2.51 4.85
C TRP A 119 -5.81 -1.92 5.73
N HIS A 120 -4.69 -2.64 5.86
CA HIS A 120 -3.53 -2.19 6.63
C HIS A 120 -3.00 -0.84 6.12
N GLU A 121 -2.87 -0.68 4.81
CA GLU A 121 -2.39 0.55 4.19
C GLU A 121 -3.41 1.70 4.35
N GLY A 122 -4.71 1.42 4.22
CA GLY A 122 -5.76 2.40 4.48
C GLY A 122 -5.73 2.92 5.93
N TYR A 123 -5.47 2.03 6.89
CA TYR A 123 -5.27 2.41 8.30
C TYR A 123 -4.08 3.38 8.46
N HIS A 124 -2.94 3.10 7.84
CA HIS A 124 -1.77 3.97 7.91
C HIS A 124 -1.94 5.30 7.13
N VAL A 125 -2.66 5.31 6.01
CA VAL A 125 -3.04 6.56 5.30
C VAL A 125 -3.82 7.48 6.24
N GLY A 126 -4.77 6.94 7.02
CA GLY A 126 -5.48 7.68 8.04
C GLY A 126 -4.55 8.30 9.10
N GLN A 127 -3.58 7.52 9.59
CA GLN A 127 -2.60 8.00 10.57
C GLN A 127 -1.66 9.07 10.00
N ILE A 128 -1.24 8.94 8.73
CA ILE A 128 -0.43 9.95 8.04
C ILE A 128 -1.21 11.26 7.91
N LYS A 129 -2.46 11.20 7.45
CA LYS A 129 -3.33 12.39 7.36
C LYS A 129 -3.54 13.06 8.71
N LEU A 130 -3.64 12.29 9.80
CA LEU A 130 -3.75 12.83 11.14
C LEU A 130 -2.44 13.51 11.60
N ALA A 131 -1.29 12.91 11.34
CA ALA A 131 0.03 13.49 11.64
C ALA A 131 0.24 14.83 10.91
N LEU A 132 -0.12 14.88 9.62
CA LEU A 132 -0.09 16.10 8.82
C LEU A 132 -0.99 17.20 9.40
N LYS A 133 -2.23 16.88 9.77
CA LYS A 133 -3.14 17.83 10.43
C LYS A 133 -2.55 18.33 11.76
N ARG A 134 -1.88 17.45 12.51
CA ARG A 134 -1.32 17.80 13.82
C ARG A 134 -0.15 18.79 13.73
N MET A 135 0.65 18.73 12.67
CA MET A 135 1.71 19.70 12.38
C MET A 135 1.18 21.00 11.74
N GLY A 136 -0.14 21.15 11.61
CA GLY A 136 -0.78 22.33 11.02
C GLY A 136 -0.94 22.30 9.50
N TYR A 137 -0.63 21.17 8.85
CA TYR A 137 -0.84 21.00 7.42
C TYR A 137 -2.17 20.30 7.13
N VAL A 138 -3.11 21.05 6.54
CA VAL A 138 -4.31 20.49 5.94
C VAL A 138 -4.10 20.45 4.43
N MET A 139 -4.08 19.24 3.87
CA MET A 139 -3.99 19.07 2.42
C MET A 139 -5.16 19.78 1.73
N PRO A 140 -4.93 20.63 0.71
CA PRO A 140 -6.00 21.26 -0.05
C PRO A 140 -6.94 20.22 -0.67
N GLU A 141 -8.24 20.50 -0.70
CA GLU A 141 -9.27 19.58 -1.20
C GLU A 141 -8.98 19.08 -2.62
N ALA A 142 -8.61 19.96 -3.55
CA ALA A 142 -8.27 19.57 -4.92
C ALA A 142 -7.05 18.64 -5.00
N LEU A 143 -6.05 18.85 -4.13
CA LEU A 143 -4.88 17.97 -4.06
C LEU A 143 -5.24 16.62 -3.43
N GLU A 144 -6.06 16.62 -2.39
CA GLU A 144 -6.56 15.39 -1.76
C GLU A 144 -7.42 14.58 -2.72
N GLU A 145 -8.29 15.24 -3.49
CA GLU A 145 -9.11 14.60 -4.50
C GLU A 145 -8.22 13.91 -5.55
N GLN A 146 -7.24 14.64 -6.11
CA GLN A 146 -6.31 14.12 -7.10
C GLN A 146 -5.40 13.00 -6.55
N ALA A 147 -4.93 13.14 -5.32
CA ALA A 147 -3.95 12.23 -4.73
C ALA A 147 -4.59 10.92 -4.24
N ILE A 148 -5.85 10.96 -3.78
CA ILE A 148 -6.49 9.85 -3.06
C ILE A 148 -7.77 9.39 -3.77
N TRP A 149 -8.70 10.31 -4.00
CA TRP A 149 -10.10 9.97 -4.19
C TRP A 149 -10.49 9.72 -5.65
N SER A 150 -9.95 10.51 -6.58
CA SER A 150 -10.18 10.33 -8.01
C SER A 150 -9.55 9.04 -8.56
N LEU A 151 -8.67 8.40 -7.77
CA LEU A 151 -8.15 7.08 -8.06
C LEU A 151 -9.18 5.98 -7.80
N TRP A 152 -10.17 6.20 -6.94
CA TRP A 152 -11.21 5.21 -6.64
C TRP A 152 -12.48 5.40 -7.47
N ARG A 153 -12.84 6.65 -7.75
CA ARG A 153 -14.12 6.97 -8.36
C ARG A 153 -14.01 8.17 -9.29
N THR A 154 -14.99 8.28 -10.17
CA THR A 154 -15.21 9.48 -10.98
C THR A 154 -16.58 10.02 -10.62
N GLU A 155 -16.64 11.30 -10.25
CA GLU A 155 -17.88 12.01 -9.97
C GLU A 155 -18.25 12.83 -11.21
N VAL A 156 -19.51 12.75 -11.63
CA VAL A 156 -20.06 13.55 -12.73
C VAL A 156 -21.29 14.26 -12.16
N TRP A 157 -21.30 15.58 -12.23
CA TRP A 157 -22.37 16.44 -11.72
C TRP A 157 -23.17 17.02 -12.88
#